data_AF-A0A7M7MN74-F1
#
_entry.id   AF-A0A7M7MN74-F1
#
_cell.length_a   1.000
_cell.length_b   1.000
_cell.length_c   1.000
_cell.angle_alpha   90.00
_cell.angle_beta   90.00
_cell.angle_gamma   90.00
#
_symmetry.space_group_name_H-M   'P 1'
#
loop_
_entity.id
_entity.type
_entity.pdbx_description
1 polymer ?
#
loop_
_entity_poly.entity_id
_entity_poly.type
_entity_poly.pdbx_seq_one_letter_code
_entity_poly.pdbx_strand_id
1 'polypeptide(L)'
;MVDLHGKDKGNISLPAKLQSYEDDEKKPTIINMQKTFYTIKIADIESRINRLDERNEELLEEIETTNELSATIDTETIEEITSLNKQFLTQNSLVESLKNKINTIENDRIENQRLYEEKKELFNQNYKKTKFELISQAKVLNAEINVLQDFKRVQNVLQEKLEENEEQMIENEKKVKETIEIINRKIEFDKEMLKNEMYDCLLDLAAQFQMQVNKHINLPNQRLMRENIMLKHELLQISENISSKEDTELYLKKSQINYKKKLDTQSLFIKNNIKISKIQNIILEYIKKKLENAKKNLSHIPIPKNAKQREYMILIEKTIYEQYNIHFRHASLKTILHKIRLKINLAKHFLKLIESKIRAVFETIYDLKYNATCLLKYPYSRWDLITMSCIEVFIFLRDILIKGQIKFENYVVESTESIPDKLESTSNIKENPNVEDIDLIMFITKESLSKEILDETKQIENLDEKKETFIENSEINETISEHFVETISEDNVDFNLENNNELSKDDENESVFDIAGE
;
A
#
# COMPACT_ATOMS: atom_id res chain seq x y z
N MET A 1 24.23 -118.70 -38.33
CA MET A 1 24.68 -117.48 -37.63
C MET A 1 24.55 -116.32 -38.58
N VAL A 2 24.12 -115.15 -38.11
CA VAL A 2 23.97 -113.92 -38.90
C VAL A 2 24.78 -112.85 -38.18
N ASP A 3 25.69 -112.18 -38.89
CA ASP A 3 26.40 -111.01 -38.37
C ASP A 3 25.57 -109.74 -38.60
N LEU A 4 25.72 -108.75 -37.72
CA LEU A 4 24.90 -107.54 -37.62
C LEU A 4 24.93 -106.57 -38.84
N HIS A 5 25.55 -106.96 -39.95
CA HIS A 5 25.70 -106.15 -41.17
C HIS A 5 25.18 -106.84 -42.46
N GLY A 6 24.36 -107.89 -42.33
CA GLY A 6 23.37 -108.26 -43.38
C GLY A 6 23.91 -108.58 -44.78
N LYS A 7 25.09 -109.20 -44.88
CA LYS A 7 25.66 -109.68 -46.16
C LYS A 7 25.73 -111.20 -46.18
N ASP A 8 25.15 -111.81 -47.22
CA ASP A 8 25.20 -113.26 -47.42
C ASP A 8 26.65 -113.75 -47.60
N LYS A 9 27.06 -114.68 -46.73
CA LYS A 9 28.30 -115.44 -46.90
C LYS A 9 28.03 -116.55 -47.91
N GLY A 10 28.36 -116.28 -49.18
CA GLY A 10 28.25 -117.25 -50.26
C GLY A 10 28.97 -118.56 -49.96
N ASN A 11 28.48 -119.64 -50.58
CA ASN A 11 28.85 -121.03 -50.27
C ASN A 11 30.37 -121.24 -50.14
N ILE A 12 30.82 -121.68 -48.96
CA ILE A 12 32.21 -122.06 -48.71
C ILE A 12 32.47 -123.41 -49.37
N SER A 13 32.94 -123.37 -50.62
CA SER A 13 33.44 -124.54 -51.34
C SER A 13 34.61 -125.18 -50.58
N LEU A 14 34.50 -126.46 -50.25
CA LEU A 14 35.59 -127.20 -49.63
C LEU A 14 36.82 -127.26 -50.57
N PRO A 15 38.05 -127.05 -50.05
CA PRO A 15 39.27 -127.16 -50.87
C PRO A 15 39.41 -128.56 -51.50
N ALA A 16 39.73 -128.61 -52.78
CA ALA A 16 39.84 -129.83 -53.60
C ALA A 16 41.10 -130.67 -53.30
N LYS A 17 41.42 -130.90 -52.02
CA LYS A 17 42.64 -131.58 -51.55
C LYS A 17 42.38 -132.67 -50.50
N LEU A 18 41.15 -133.19 -50.45
CA LEU A 18 40.69 -134.28 -49.58
C LEU A 18 40.00 -135.42 -50.37
N GLN A 19 40.40 -135.64 -51.62
CA GLN A 19 39.96 -136.77 -52.45
C GLN A 19 41.17 -137.48 -53.09
N SER A 20 41.95 -138.12 -52.24
CA SER A 20 42.95 -139.12 -52.62
C SER A 20 42.86 -140.25 -51.60
N TYR A 21 42.44 -141.45 -52.03
CA TYR A 21 42.59 -142.65 -51.21
C TYR A 21 44.05 -143.08 -51.23
N GLU A 22 44.62 -143.29 -50.05
CA GLU A 22 45.89 -143.98 -49.86
C GLU A 22 45.64 -145.48 -49.73
N ASP A 23 46.50 -146.28 -50.37
CA ASP A 23 47.17 -147.37 -49.69
C ASP A 23 48.65 -146.89 -49.53
N ASP A 24 49.39 -147.16 -48.46
CA ASP A 24 49.18 -148.17 -47.42
C ASP A 24 49.85 -147.74 -46.07
N GLU A 25 49.60 -148.52 -45.01
CA GLU A 25 50.30 -148.58 -43.72
C GLU A 25 50.10 -147.51 -42.60
N LYS A 26 49.43 -147.96 -41.53
CA LYS A 26 49.76 -147.75 -40.07
C LYS A 26 49.53 -146.37 -39.41
N LYS A 27 48.48 -146.37 -38.54
CA LYS A 27 48.05 -145.43 -37.46
C LYS A 27 49.09 -144.40 -36.92
N PRO A 28 48.68 -143.17 -36.48
CA PRO A 28 47.35 -142.86 -35.94
C PRO A 28 46.72 -141.52 -36.43
N THR A 29 46.07 -141.53 -37.58
CA THR A 29 45.38 -140.34 -38.17
C THR A 29 44.35 -139.69 -37.24
N ILE A 30 43.68 -140.49 -36.40
CA ILE A 30 42.64 -140.03 -35.45
C ILE A 30 43.19 -139.06 -34.40
N ILE A 31 44.39 -139.32 -33.86
CA ILE A 31 44.99 -138.46 -32.82
C ILE A 31 45.37 -137.10 -33.42
N ASN A 32 45.90 -137.09 -34.65
CA ASN A 32 46.22 -135.85 -35.36
C ASN A 32 44.95 -135.05 -35.72
N MET A 33 43.86 -135.70 -36.15
CA MET A 33 42.57 -135.03 -36.39
C MET A 33 41.94 -134.48 -35.11
N GLN A 34 42.03 -135.20 -33.98
CA GLN A 34 41.57 -134.68 -32.69
C GLN A 34 42.43 -133.48 -32.24
N LYS A 35 43.75 -133.55 -32.42
CA LYS A 35 44.65 -132.44 -32.11
C LYS A 35 44.35 -131.20 -32.93
N THR A 36 44.18 -131.31 -34.26
CA THR A 36 43.83 -130.15 -35.11
C THR A 36 42.44 -129.60 -34.79
N PHE A 37 41.45 -130.45 -34.49
CA PHE A 37 40.12 -130.01 -34.03
C PHE A 37 40.18 -129.20 -32.72
N TYR A 38 40.97 -129.65 -31.74
CA TYR A 38 41.18 -128.89 -30.51
C TYR A 38 41.99 -127.62 -30.74
N THR A 39 43.01 -127.61 -31.61
CA THR A 39 43.73 -126.38 -31.99
C THR A 39 42.81 -125.36 -32.66
N ILE A 40 41.90 -125.79 -33.55
CA ILE A 40 40.91 -124.90 -34.18
C ILE A 40 39.93 -124.34 -33.13
N LYS A 41 39.47 -125.16 -32.18
CA LYS A 41 38.63 -124.69 -31.07
C LYS A 41 39.35 -123.72 -30.14
N ILE A 42 40.63 -123.95 -29.86
CA ILE A 42 41.46 -123.05 -29.07
C ILE A 42 41.58 -121.70 -29.79
N ALA A 43 41.91 -121.70 -31.09
CA ALA A 43 42.01 -120.46 -31.88
C ALA A 43 40.67 -119.69 -32.02
N ASP A 44 39.53 -120.38 -32.10
CA ASP A 44 38.20 -119.74 -32.09
C ASP A 44 37.86 -119.14 -30.70
N ILE A 45 38.24 -119.82 -29.62
CA ILE A 45 38.11 -119.32 -28.25
C ILE A 45 39.04 -118.12 -28.02
N GLU A 46 40.31 -118.19 -28.42
CA GLU A 46 41.28 -117.08 -28.37
C GLU A 46 40.79 -115.89 -29.20
N SER A 47 40.35 -116.11 -30.44
CA SER A 47 39.73 -115.07 -31.26
C SER A 47 38.48 -114.46 -30.62
N ARG A 48 37.72 -115.24 -29.82
CA ARG A 48 36.56 -114.73 -29.09
C ARG A 48 36.95 -114.00 -27.80
N ILE A 49 38.04 -114.38 -27.15
CA ILE A 49 38.62 -113.66 -26.00
C ILE A 49 39.12 -112.30 -26.48
N ASN A 50 39.96 -112.24 -27.50
CA ASN A 50 40.45 -110.98 -28.06
C ASN A 50 39.31 -110.03 -28.45
N ARG A 51 38.25 -110.52 -29.11
CA ARG A 51 37.05 -109.70 -29.46
C ARG A 51 36.19 -109.27 -28.25
N LEU A 52 36.37 -109.88 -27.09
CA LEU A 52 35.76 -109.44 -25.84
C LEU A 52 36.68 -108.46 -25.11
N ASP A 53 38.00 -108.64 -25.20
CA ASP A 53 38.99 -107.74 -24.60
C ASP A 53 39.05 -106.41 -25.38
N GLU A 54 39.13 -106.44 -26.71
CA GLU A 54 38.97 -105.28 -27.61
C GLU A 54 37.70 -104.48 -27.25
N ARG A 55 36.57 -105.18 -27.09
CA ARG A 55 35.28 -104.58 -26.69
C ARG A 55 35.29 -104.04 -25.25
N ASN A 56 36.04 -104.66 -24.34
CA ASN A 56 36.18 -104.18 -22.97
C ASN A 56 37.06 -102.91 -22.92
N GLU A 57 38.08 -102.82 -23.77
CA GLU A 57 38.90 -101.60 -23.95
C GLU A 57 38.04 -100.48 -24.55
N GLU A 58 37.29 -100.74 -25.63
CA GLU A 58 36.29 -99.79 -26.20
C GLU A 58 35.31 -99.28 -25.13
N LEU A 59 34.75 -100.18 -24.30
CA LEU A 59 33.81 -99.82 -23.24
C LEU A 59 34.46 -99.08 -22.07
N LEU A 60 35.74 -99.32 -21.78
CA LEU A 60 36.47 -98.57 -20.76
C LEU A 60 36.77 -97.15 -21.24
N GLU A 61 37.15 -96.96 -22.51
CA GLU A 61 37.33 -95.65 -23.12
C GLU A 61 36.00 -94.88 -23.22
N GLU A 62 34.90 -95.53 -23.58
CA GLU A 62 33.54 -94.94 -23.56
C GLU A 62 33.11 -94.53 -22.14
N ILE A 63 33.45 -95.33 -21.11
CA ILE A 63 33.17 -94.99 -19.70
C ILE A 63 34.05 -93.84 -19.21
N GLU A 64 35.35 -93.83 -19.53
CA GLU A 64 36.29 -92.79 -19.11
C GLU A 64 35.91 -91.44 -19.74
N THR A 65 35.71 -91.39 -21.06
CA THR A 65 35.25 -90.19 -21.76
C THR A 65 33.87 -89.72 -21.31
N THR A 66 32.93 -90.62 -21.00
CA THR A 66 31.62 -90.25 -20.42
C THR A 66 31.77 -89.65 -19.02
N ASN A 67 32.67 -90.18 -18.19
CA ASN A 67 32.94 -89.62 -16.86
C ASN A 67 33.61 -88.24 -16.93
N GLU A 68 34.56 -88.03 -17.85
CA GLU A 68 35.15 -86.70 -18.09
C GLU A 68 34.11 -85.69 -18.56
N LEU A 69 33.24 -86.07 -19.51
CA LEU A 69 32.14 -85.23 -19.97
C LEU A 69 31.15 -84.91 -18.85
N SER A 70 30.79 -85.89 -18.00
CA SER A 70 29.95 -85.63 -16.82
C SER A 70 30.62 -84.65 -15.85
N ALA A 71 31.91 -84.84 -15.55
CA ALA A 71 32.65 -83.98 -14.64
C ALA A 71 32.78 -82.54 -15.16
N THR A 72 33.00 -82.35 -16.47
CA THR A 72 33.02 -81.01 -17.08
C THR A 72 31.65 -80.32 -16.99
N ILE A 73 30.56 -81.03 -17.33
CA ILE A 73 29.17 -80.52 -17.21
C ILE A 73 28.82 -80.18 -15.75
N ASP A 74 29.23 -81.02 -14.79
CA ASP A 74 29.04 -80.74 -13.36
C ASP A 74 29.81 -79.47 -12.94
N THR A 75 31.04 -79.25 -13.43
CA THR A 75 31.77 -78.00 -13.15
C THR A 75 31.14 -76.78 -13.80
N GLU A 76 30.74 -76.85 -15.08
CA GLU A 76 30.12 -75.73 -15.80
C GLU A 76 28.78 -75.33 -15.17
N THR A 77 27.95 -76.30 -14.78
CA THR A 77 26.67 -76.03 -14.11
C THR A 77 26.86 -75.47 -12.69
N ILE A 78 27.88 -75.90 -11.95
CA ILE A 78 28.25 -75.28 -10.66
C ILE A 78 28.73 -73.83 -10.86
N GLU A 79 29.53 -73.54 -11.88
CA GLU A 79 29.96 -72.18 -12.19
C GLU A 79 28.78 -71.28 -12.60
N GLU A 80 27.87 -71.76 -13.46
CA GLU A 80 26.64 -71.04 -13.82
C GLU A 80 25.77 -70.77 -12.58
N ILE A 81 25.50 -71.80 -11.77
CA ILE A 81 24.70 -71.67 -10.54
C ILE A 81 25.32 -70.66 -9.57
N THR A 82 26.65 -70.66 -9.38
CA THR A 82 27.29 -69.66 -8.50
C THR A 82 27.31 -68.26 -9.12
N SER A 83 27.40 -68.14 -10.45
CA SER A 83 27.28 -66.86 -11.17
C SER A 83 25.88 -66.26 -11.03
N LEU A 84 24.84 -67.06 -11.30
CA LEU A 84 23.44 -66.67 -11.15
C LEU A 84 23.09 -66.30 -9.71
N ASN A 85 23.59 -67.04 -8.70
CA ASN A 85 23.39 -66.68 -7.29
C ASN A 85 24.07 -65.34 -6.93
N LYS A 86 25.28 -65.05 -7.43
CA LYS A 86 25.94 -63.73 -7.23
C LYS A 86 25.13 -62.60 -7.88
N GLN A 87 24.58 -62.82 -9.08
CA GLN A 87 23.70 -61.85 -9.74
C GLN A 87 22.38 -61.66 -8.97
N PHE A 88 21.77 -62.73 -8.46
CA PHE A 88 20.56 -62.65 -7.66
C PHE A 88 20.77 -61.85 -6.36
N LEU A 89 21.87 -62.09 -5.64
CA LEU A 89 22.19 -61.36 -4.41
C LEU A 89 22.51 -59.88 -4.64
N THR A 90 23.17 -59.53 -5.75
CA THR A 90 23.41 -58.11 -6.10
C THR A 90 22.12 -57.41 -6.54
N GLN A 91 21.23 -58.07 -7.30
CA GLN A 91 19.90 -57.52 -7.61
C GLN A 91 19.02 -57.38 -6.36
N ASN A 92 19.02 -58.36 -5.45
CA ASN A 92 18.23 -58.28 -4.22
C ASN A 92 18.67 -57.14 -3.29
N SER A 93 19.99 -56.94 -3.12
CA SER A 93 20.51 -55.81 -2.33
C SER A 93 20.29 -54.45 -3.02
N LEU A 94 20.30 -54.39 -4.36
CA LEU A 94 19.86 -53.20 -5.10
C LEU A 94 18.37 -52.90 -4.84
N VAL A 95 17.49 -53.91 -4.93
CA VAL A 95 16.05 -53.78 -4.64
C VAL A 95 15.80 -53.31 -3.21
N GLU A 96 16.53 -53.84 -2.23
CA GLU A 96 16.44 -53.38 -0.83
C GLU A 96 16.91 -51.92 -0.67
N SER A 97 18.01 -51.54 -1.33
CA SER A 97 18.48 -50.14 -1.33
C SER A 97 17.48 -49.17 -1.98
N LEU A 98 16.76 -49.62 -3.02
CA LEU A 98 15.72 -48.84 -3.70
C LEU A 98 14.46 -48.73 -2.84
N LYS A 99 14.05 -49.82 -2.19
CA LYS A 99 12.93 -49.84 -1.23
C LYS A 99 13.18 -48.87 -0.07
N ASN A 100 14.41 -48.83 0.47
CA ASN A 100 14.78 -47.88 1.52
C ASN A 100 14.74 -46.42 1.03
N LYS A 101 15.20 -46.14 -0.21
CA LYS A 101 15.07 -44.80 -0.84
C LYS A 101 13.62 -44.38 -1.09
N ILE A 102 12.75 -45.32 -1.47
CA ILE A 102 11.31 -45.08 -1.63
C ILE A 102 10.69 -44.73 -0.27
N ASN A 103 11.03 -45.47 0.78
CA ASN A 103 10.55 -45.20 2.14
C ASN A 103 10.99 -43.82 2.66
N THR A 104 12.24 -43.39 2.40
CA THR A 104 12.67 -42.04 2.79
C THR A 104 11.91 -40.96 2.01
N ILE A 105 11.77 -41.10 0.69
CA ILE A 105 11.03 -40.13 -0.14
C ILE A 105 9.55 -40.04 0.25
N GLU A 106 8.92 -41.16 0.62
CA GLU A 106 7.53 -41.18 1.10
C GLU A 106 7.38 -40.52 2.48
N ASN A 107 8.31 -40.75 3.40
CA ASN A 107 8.37 -40.04 4.69
C ASN A 107 8.57 -38.53 4.49
N ASP A 108 9.54 -38.14 3.66
CA ASP A 108 9.79 -36.74 3.30
C ASP A 108 8.53 -36.09 2.70
N ARG A 109 7.77 -36.82 1.87
CA ARG A 109 6.51 -36.34 1.28
C ARG A 109 5.44 -36.11 2.35
N ILE A 110 5.30 -37.03 3.30
CA ILE A 110 4.34 -36.93 4.41
C ILE A 110 4.68 -35.75 5.32
N GLU A 111 5.95 -35.56 5.67
CA GLU A 111 6.39 -34.43 6.49
C GLU A 111 6.22 -33.08 5.77
N ASN A 112 6.60 -32.99 4.49
CA ASN A 112 6.36 -31.78 3.68
C ASN A 112 4.87 -31.46 3.54
N GLN A 113 3.99 -32.46 3.42
CA GLN A 113 2.55 -32.24 3.43
C GLN A 113 2.08 -31.70 4.79
N ARG A 114 2.53 -32.29 5.91
CA ARG A 114 2.17 -31.83 7.27
C ARG A 114 2.59 -30.38 7.50
N LEU A 115 3.84 -30.03 7.16
CA LEU A 115 4.36 -28.67 7.26
C LEU A 115 3.61 -27.67 6.35
N TYR A 116 3.17 -28.11 5.15
CA TYR A 116 2.34 -27.28 4.28
C TYR A 116 0.95 -27.03 4.87
N GLU A 117 0.32 -28.05 5.47
CA GLU A 117 -0.98 -27.95 6.13
C GLU A 117 -0.91 -27.07 7.39
N GLU A 118 0.10 -27.25 8.25
CA GLU A 118 0.40 -26.38 9.39
C GLU A 118 0.58 -24.91 8.95
N LYS A 119 1.40 -24.66 7.93
CA LYS A 119 1.64 -23.31 7.38
C LYS A 119 0.39 -22.69 6.77
N LYS A 120 -0.45 -23.49 6.11
CA LYS A 120 -1.75 -23.09 5.56
C LYS A 120 -2.74 -22.76 6.69
N GLU A 121 -2.75 -23.50 7.79
CA GLU A 121 -3.57 -23.14 8.94
C GLU A 121 -3.08 -21.84 9.60
N LEU A 122 -1.79 -21.71 9.89
CA LEU A 122 -1.19 -20.49 10.46
C LEU A 122 -1.53 -19.25 9.62
N PHE A 123 -1.43 -19.36 8.29
CA PHE A 123 -1.83 -18.27 7.37
C PHE A 123 -3.32 -17.94 7.47
N ASN A 124 -4.20 -18.94 7.59
CA ASN A 124 -5.63 -18.73 7.79
C ASN A 124 -5.96 -18.12 9.16
N GLN A 125 -5.24 -18.49 10.23
CA GLN A 125 -5.39 -17.89 11.56
C GLN A 125 -4.95 -16.42 11.55
N ASN A 126 -3.79 -16.12 10.96
CA ASN A 126 -3.30 -14.74 10.78
C ASN A 126 -4.26 -13.89 9.94
N TYR A 127 -4.76 -14.42 8.81
CA TYR A 127 -5.76 -13.73 7.99
C TYR A 127 -7.04 -13.43 8.76
N LYS A 128 -7.55 -14.38 9.58
CA LYS A 128 -8.71 -14.15 10.45
C LYS A 128 -8.45 -13.05 11.48
N LYS A 129 -7.26 -13.04 12.11
CA LYS A 129 -6.86 -12.02 13.09
C LYS A 129 -6.81 -10.62 12.46
N THR A 130 -6.05 -10.44 11.37
CA THR A 130 -5.94 -9.15 10.68
C THR A 130 -7.29 -8.68 10.11
N LYS A 131 -8.13 -9.60 9.62
CA LYS A 131 -9.50 -9.28 9.22
C LYS A 131 -10.35 -8.76 10.39
N PHE A 132 -10.22 -9.35 11.58
CA PHE A 132 -10.93 -8.88 12.78
C PHE A 132 -10.42 -7.51 13.24
N GLU A 133 -9.10 -7.29 13.25
CA GLU A 133 -8.47 -6.00 13.57
C GLU A 133 -8.93 -4.89 12.63
N LEU A 134 -8.92 -5.12 11.32
CA LEU A 134 -9.42 -4.17 10.31
C LEU A 134 -10.92 -3.89 10.44
N ILE A 135 -11.74 -4.91 10.76
CA ILE A 135 -13.17 -4.72 11.04
C ILE A 135 -13.39 -3.90 12.33
N SER A 136 -12.53 -4.07 13.33
CA SER A 136 -12.57 -3.27 14.56
C SER A 136 -12.22 -1.81 14.28
N GLN A 137 -11.12 -1.55 13.55
CA GLN A 137 -10.73 -0.21 13.13
C GLN A 137 -11.81 0.48 12.28
N ALA A 138 -12.41 -0.24 11.32
CA ALA A 138 -13.51 0.27 10.51
C ALA A 138 -14.75 0.64 11.35
N LYS A 139 -15.07 -0.11 12.41
CA LYS A 139 -16.15 0.23 13.35
C LYS A 139 -15.84 1.48 14.17
N VAL A 140 -14.61 1.63 14.66
CA VAL A 140 -14.17 2.83 15.40
C VAL A 140 -14.25 4.07 14.51
N LEU A 141 -13.65 4.02 13.31
CA LEU A 141 -13.73 5.11 12.33
C LEU A 141 -15.18 5.46 11.96
N ASN A 142 -16.07 4.47 11.82
CA ASN A 142 -17.48 4.74 11.55
C ASN A 142 -18.21 5.38 12.75
N ALA A 143 -17.81 5.07 13.99
CA ALA A 143 -18.32 5.76 15.19
C ALA A 143 -17.80 7.20 15.27
N GLU A 144 -16.52 7.45 14.98
CA GLU A 144 -15.95 8.80 14.88
C GLU A 144 -16.64 9.63 13.80
N ILE A 145 -16.91 9.05 12.62
CA ILE A 145 -17.67 9.71 11.55
C ILE A 145 -19.08 10.09 12.00
N ASN A 146 -19.77 9.22 12.76
CA ASN A 146 -21.10 9.54 13.31
C ASN A 146 -21.02 10.70 14.31
N VAL A 147 -20.07 10.67 15.25
CA VAL A 147 -19.84 11.77 16.23
C VAL A 147 -19.52 13.09 15.52
N LEU A 148 -18.75 13.07 14.43
CA LEU A 148 -18.46 14.24 13.61
C LEU A 148 -19.69 14.74 12.82
N GLN A 149 -20.63 13.86 12.45
CA GLN A 149 -21.90 14.26 11.83
C GLN A 149 -22.86 14.90 12.86
N ASP A 150 -22.97 14.32 14.05
CA ASP A 150 -23.78 14.90 15.12
C ASP A 150 -23.19 16.22 15.64
N PHE A 151 -21.86 16.33 15.76
CA PHE A 151 -21.18 17.61 16.04
C PHE A 151 -21.51 18.67 14.99
N LYS A 152 -21.45 18.33 13.69
CA LYS A 152 -21.83 19.27 12.61
C LYS A 152 -23.32 19.67 12.68
N ARG A 153 -24.22 18.75 13.03
CA ARG A 153 -25.64 19.09 13.23
C ARG A 153 -25.81 20.08 14.38
N VAL A 154 -25.13 19.87 15.51
CA VAL A 154 -25.16 20.78 16.66
C VAL A 154 -24.51 22.13 16.33
N GLN A 155 -23.39 22.13 15.61
CA GLN A 155 -22.72 23.35 15.14
C GLN A 155 -23.64 24.20 14.27
N ASN A 156 -24.32 23.61 13.29
CA ASN A 156 -25.23 24.34 12.40
C ASN A 156 -26.38 24.98 13.19
N VAL A 157 -27.00 24.25 14.13
CA VAL A 157 -28.10 24.77 14.98
C VAL A 157 -27.62 25.85 15.96
N LEU A 158 -26.36 25.80 16.41
CA LEU A 158 -25.76 26.86 17.22
C LEU A 158 -25.45 28.11 16.40
N GLN A 159 -25.02 27.95 15.14
CA GLN A 159 -24.76 29.06 14.23
C GLN A 159 -26.06 29.75 13.82
N GLU A 160 -27.09 29.00 13.42
CA GLU A 160 -28.43 29.50 13.09
C GLU A 160 -29.01 30.37 14.23
N LYS A 161 -28.92 29.90 15.48
CA LYS A 161 -29.34 30.67 16.68
C LYS A 161 -28.47 31.89 16.99
N LEU A 162 -27.20 31.88 16.58
CA LEU A 162 -26.30 33.02 16.76
C LEU A 162 -26.64 34.11 15.73
N GLU A 163 -26.90 33.71 14.48
CA GLU A 163 -27.38 34.58 13.40
C GLU A 163 -28.75 35.20 13.77
N GLU A 164 -29.73 34.41 14.24
CA GLU A 164 -31.02 34.91 14.78
C GLU A 164 -30.83 35.95 15.90
N ASN A 165 -29.88 35.72 16.81
CA ASN A 165 -29.60 36.61 17.94
C ASN A 165 -28.83 37.88 17.52
N GLU A 166 -27.98 37.82 16.50
CA GLU A 166 -27.35 39.00 15.88
C GLU A 166 -28.38 39.86 15.16
N GLU A 167 -29.34 39.27 14.42
CA GLU A 167 -30.44 40.03 13.81
C GLU A 167 -31.30 40.73 14.87
N GLN A 168 -31.66 40.04 15.97
CA GLN A 168 -32.39 40.64 17.09
C GLN A 168 -31.60 41.74 17.79
N MET A 169 -30.28 41.58 17.98
CA MET A 169 -29.40 42.65 18.49
C MET A 169 -29.43 43.88 17.59
N ILE A 170 -29.33 43.70 16.27
CA ILE A 170 -29.36 44.80 15.29
C ILE A 170 -30.73 45.49 15.26
N GLU A 171 -31.83 44.75 15.39
CA GLU A 171 -33.18 45.34 15.45
C GLU A 171 -33.39 46.13 16.77
N ASN A 172 -32.91 45.60 17.89
CA ASN A 172 -32.97 46.28 19.18
C ASN A 172 -32.06 47.52 19.22
N GLU A 173 -30.87 47.48 18.61
CA GLU A 173 -29.99 48.65 18.50
C GLU A 173 -30.65 49.78 17.69
N LYS A 174 -31.39 49.45 16.62
CA LYS A 174 -32.20 50.42 15.85
C LYS A 174 -33.30 51.05 16.71
N LYS A 175 -34.11 50.23 17.41
CA LYS A 175 -35.17 50.70 18.33
C LYS A 175 -34.61 51.61 19.43
N VAL A 176 -33.43 51.28 19.97
CA VAL A 176 -32.74 52.10 20.97
C VAL A 176 -32.24 53.43 20.37
N LYS A 177 -31.68 53.43 19.15
CA LYS A 177 -31.30 54.68 18.45
C LYS A 177 -32.51 55.58 18.16
N GLU A 178 -33.62 55.01 17.68
CA GLU A 178 -34.86 55.73 17.41
C GLU A 178 -35.46 56.36 18.67
N THR A 179 -35.50 55.62 19.79
CA THR A 179 -35.98 56.17 21.07
C THR A 179 -35.03 57.24 21.64
N ILE A 180 -33.71 57.07 21.52
CA ILE A 180 -32.73 58.11 21.88
C ILE A 180 -32.90 59.37 21.01
N GLU A 181 -33.16 59.26 19.71
CA GLU A 181 -33.45 60.42 18.86
C GLU A 181 -34.73 61.15 19.29
N ILE A 182 -35.80 60.42 19.61
CA ILE A 182 -37.06 61.01 20.10
C ILE A 182 -36.84 61.74 21.43
N ILE A 183 -36.09 61.14 22.36
CA ILE A 183 -35.73 61.75 23.65
C ILE A 183 -34.87 63.00 23.44
N ASN A 184 -33.86 62.95 22.58
CA ASN A 184 -32.99 64.09 22.30
C ASN A 184 -33.76 65.26 21.69
N ARG A 185 -34.63 65.01 20.70
CA ARG A 185 -35.50 66.05 20.09
C ARG A 185 -36.44 66.66 21.13
N LYS A 186 -36.98 65.88 22.06
CA LYS A 186 -37.79 66.40 23.18
C LYS A 186 -36.95 67.28 24.11
N ILE A 187 -35.78 66.82 24.54
CA ILE A 187 -34.87 67.58 25.42
C ILE A 187 -34.42 68.89 24.76
N GLU A 188 -34.21 68.90 23.44
CA GLU A 188 -33.88 70.11 22.68
C GLU A 188 -35.05 71.11 22.63
N PHE A 189 -36.27 70.62 22.36
CA PHE A 189 -37.49 71.42 22.42
C PHE A 189 -37.76 71.98 23.83
N ASP A 190 -37.68 71.14 24.87
CA ASP A 190 -37.89 71.53 26.27
C ASP A 190 -36.87 72.62 26.70
N LYS A 191 -35.61 72.52 26.24
CA LYS A 191 -34.57 73.55 26.47
C LYS A 191 -34.86 74.86 25.74
N GLU A 192 -35.38 74.82 24.52
CA GLU A 192 -35.71 76.02 23.75
C GLU A 192 -36.96 76.72 24.31
N MET A 193 -37.97 75.95 24.74
CA MET A 193 -39.13 76.45 25.48
C MET A 193 -38.69 77.16 26.78
N LEU A 194 -37.86 76.51 27.61
CA LEU A 194 -37.36 77.10 28.86
C LEU A 194 -36.51 78.36 28.60
N LYS A 195 -35.70 78.41 27.53
CA LYS A 195 -34.99 79.65 27.15
C LYS A 195 -35.97 80.78 26.85
N ASN A 196 -37.03 80.52 26.08
CA ASN A 196 -38.02 81.53 25.71
C ASN A 196 -38.77 82.03 26.95
N GLU A 197 -39.22 81.15 27.84
CA GLU A 197 -39.82 81.53 29.13
C GLU A 197 -38.86 82.37 30.00
N MET A 198 -37.56 82.02 30.04
CA MET A 198 -36.56 82.83 30.73
C MET A 198 -36.32 84.19 30.06
N TYR A 199 -36.33 84.27 28.72
CA TYR A 199 -36.20 85.55 28.00
C TYR A 199 -37.40 86.47 28.23
N ASP A 200 -38.62 85.94 28.15
CA ASP A 200 -39.84 86.70 28.41
C ASP A 200 -39.89 87.19 29.87
N CYS A 201 -39.55 86.32 30.83
CA CYS A 201 -39.43 86.71 32.24
C CYS A 201 -38.34 87.78 32.46
N LEU A 202 -37.21 87.70 31.75
CA LEU A 202 -36.13 88.69 31.84
C LEU A 202 -36.55 90.04 31.22
N LEU A 203 -37.31 90.01 30.11
CA LEU A 203 -37.85 91.20 29.45
C LEU A 203 -38.89 91.90 30.32
N ASP A 204 -39.83 91.17 30.92
CA ASP A 204 -40.81 91.71 31.87
C ASP A 204 -40.13 92.30 33.10
N LEU A 205 -39.15 91.58 33.67
CA LEU A 205 -38.37 92.07 34.82
C LEU A 205 -37.57 93.33 34.47
N ALA A 206 -36.95 93.38 33.29
CA ALA A 206 -36.22 94.55 32.80
C ALA A 206 -37.15 95.74 32.55
N ALA A 207 -38.35 95.52 31.98
CA ALA A 207 -39.36 96.56 31.77
C ALA A 207 -39.86 97.11 33.11
N GLN A 208 -40.16 96.24 34.08
CA GLN A 208 -40.55 96.65 35.43
C GLN A 208 -39.45 97.45 36.14
N PHE A 209 -38.20 96.98 36.09
CA PHE A 209 -37.05 97.74 36.63
C PHE A 209 -36.88 99.09 35.93
N GLN A 210 -36.99 99.16 34.60
CA GLN A 210 -36.86 100.40 33.85
C GLN A 210 -37.99 101.39 34.21
N MET A 211 -39.22 100.92 34.40
CA MET A 211 -40.33 101.75 34.89
C MET A 211 -40.09 102.28 36.31
N GLN A 212 -39.54 101.48 37.22
CA GLN A 212 -39.25 101.92 38.59
C GLN A 212 -38.07 102.90 38.64
N VAL A 213 -36.98 102.61 37.91
CA VAL A 213 -35.81 103.51 37.76
C VAL A 213 -36.22 104.86 37.16
N ASN A 214 -37.12 104.87 36.17
CA ASN A 214 -37.64 106.10 35.59
C ASN A 214 -38.58 106.90 36.50
N LYS A 215 -39.22 106.27 37.49
CA LYS A 215 -40.06 106.96 38.49
C LYS A 215 -39.27 107.51 39.68
N HIS A 216 -38.21 106.82 40.10
CA HIS A 216 -37.56 107.09 41.38
C HIS A 216 -36.12 107.61 41.30
N ILE A 217 -35.45 107.57 40.13
CA ILE A 217 -34.06 107.99 39.97
C ILE A 217 -33.96 109.16 38.99
N ASN A 218 -33.33 110.26 39.44
CA ASN A 218 -33.15 111.46 38.63
C ASN A 218 -32.19 111.23 37.43
N LEU A 219 -32.33 112.05 36.38
CA LEU A 219 -31.58 111.85 35.13
C LEU A 219 -30.04 111.85 35.30
N PRO A 220 -29.42 112.68 36.17
CA PRO A 220 -27.99 112.57 36.48
C PRO A 220 -27.61 111.20 37.07
N ASN A 221 -28.36 110.69 38.05
CA ASN A 221 -28.09 109.39 38.64
C ASN A 221 -28.34 108.24 37.65
N GLN A 222 -29.31 108.37 36.74
CA GLN A 222 -29.49 107.41 35.63
C GLN A 222 -28.33 107.41 34.62
N ARG A 223 -27.64 108.54 34.43
CA ARG A 223 -26.40 108.61 33.66
C ARG A 223 -25.27 107.92 34.42
N LEU A 224 -25.08 108.25 35.70
CA LEU A 224 -24.09 107.62 36.57
C LEU A 224 -24.28 106.09 36.70
N MET A 225 -25.52 105.59 36.71
CA MET A 225 -25.80 104.15 36.67
C MET A 225 -25.44 103.53 35.32
N ARG A 226 -25.73 104.20 34.20
CA ARG A 226 -25.31 103.72 32.86
C ARG A 226 -23.79 103.71 32.70
N GLU A 227 -23.12 104.73 33.21
CA GLU A 227 -21.65 104.82 33.25
C GLU A 227 -21.05 103.76 34.18
N ASN A 228 -21.65 103.47 35.35
CA ASN A 228 -21.24 102.35 36.20
C ASN A 228 -21.50 100.98 35.56
N ILE A 229 -22.60 100.80 34.81
CA ILE A 229 -22.88 99.56 34.08
C ILE A 229 -21.87 99.37 32.95
N MET A 230 -21.51 100.43 32.22
CA MET A 230 -20.45 100.42 31.22
C MET A 230 -19.09 100.08 31.84
N LEU A 231 -18.67 100.78 32.90
CA LEU A 231 -17.42 100.50 33.61
C LEU A 231 -17.39 99.09 34.22
N LYS A 232 -18.54 98.57 34.69
CA LYS A 232 -18.67 97.19 35.17
C LYS A 232 -18.59 96.17 34.02
N HIS A 233 -19.09 96.51 32.83
CA HIS A 233 -18.95 95.67 31.64
C HIS A 233 -17.50 95.65 31.13
N GLU A 234 -16.82 96.80 31.11
CA GLU A 234 -15.38 96.89 30.84
C GLU A 234 -14.55 96.10 31.87
N LEU A 235 -14.88 96.20 33.16
CA LEU A 235 -14.27 95.39 34.22
C LEU A 235 -14.55 93.89 34.06
N LEU A 236 -15.76 93.49 33.63
CA LEU A 236 -16.08 92.09 33.33
C LEU A 236 -15.27 91.60 32.12
N GLN A 237 -15.16 92.40 31.06
CA GLN A 237 -14.36 92.07 29.89
C GLN A 237 -12.86 91.99 30.24
N ILE A 238 -12.36 92.84 31.14
CA ILE A 238 -11.01 92.73 31.71
C ILE A 238 -10.90 91.44 32.54
N SER A 239 -11.92 91.07 33.31
CA SER A 239 -11.97 89.83 34.10
C SER A 239 -11.98 88.57 33.23
N GLU A 240 -12.69 88.55 32.11
CA GLU A 240 -12.63 87.47 31.11
C GLU A 240 -11.25 87.40 30.44
N ASN A 241 -10.63 88.55 30.17
CA ASN A 241 -9.24 88.66 29.71
C ASN A 241 -8.18 88.32 30.78
N ILE A 242 -8.59 88.09 32.03
CA ILE A 242 -7.76 87.54 33.11
C ILE A 242 -8.03 86.04 33.24
N SER A 243 -9.30 85.62 33.37
CA SER A 243 -9.71 84.21 33.42
C SER A 243 -9.16 83.40 32.25
N SER A 244 -9.24 83.93 31.01
CA SER A 244 -8.67 83.27 29.83
C SER A 244 -7.13 83.15 29.87
N LYS A 245 -6.44 84.07 30.56
CA LYS A 245 -4.98 83.93 30.81
C LYS A 245 -4.72 82.88 31.87
N GLU A 246 -5.48 82.89 32.97
CA GLU A 246 -5.42 81.86 34.02
C GLU A 246 -5.71 80.46 33.43
N ASP A 247 -6.67 80.33 32.52
CA ASP A 247 -6.93 79.10 31.76
C ASP A 247 -5.75 78.67 30.89
N THR A 248 -5.05 79.61 30.21
CA THR A 248 -3.82 79.26 29.47
C THR A 248 -2.67 78.86 30.39
N GLU A 249 -2.54 79.47 31.57
CA GLU A 249 -1.55 79.06 32.58
C GLU A 249 -1.91 77.69 33.17
N LEU A 250 -3.19 77.43 33.44
CA LEU A 250 -3.72 76.17 33.94
C LEU A 250 -3.58 75.06 32.87
N TYR A 251 -3.72 75.38 31.58
CA TYR A 251 -3.39 74.51 30.46
C TYR A 251 -1.89 74.19 30.36
N LEU A 252 -1.02 75.19 30.54
CA LEU A 252 0.44 74.99 30.61
C LEU A 252 0.82 74.11 31.82
N LYS A 253 0.18 74.33 32.98
CA LYS A 253 0.37 73.57 34.22
C LYS A 253 -0.12 72.12 34.09
N LYS A 254 -1.29 71.91 33.49
CA LYS A 254 -1.80 70.57 33.08
C LYS A 254 -0.83 69.90 32.11
N SER A 255 -0.28 70.63 31.14
CA SER A 255 0.71 70.12 30.19
C SER A 255 2.00 69.68 30.87
N GLN A 256 2.55 70.49 31.79
CA GLN A 256 3.71 70.13 32.61
C GLN A 256 3.47 68.87 33.46
N ILE A 257 2.30 68.76 34.10
CA ILE A 257 1.89 67.55 34.85
C ILE A 257 1.84 66.33 33.92
N ASN A 258 1.35 66.49 32.68
CA ASN A 258 1.26 65.39 31.72
C ASN A 258 2.66 64.96 31.21
N TYR A 259 3.57 65.92 30.96
CA TYR A 259 4.97 65.62 30.68
C TYR A 259 5.66 64.90 31.85
N LYS A 260 5.38 65.30 33.10
CA LYS A 260 5.92 64.61 34.28
C LYS A 260 5.41 63.18 34.38
N LYS A 261 4.10 62.93 34.25
CA LYS A 261 3.50 61.59 34.17
C LYS A 261 4.12 60.72 33.05
N LYS A 262 4.46 61.33 31.90
CA LYS A 262 5.12 60.65 30.78
C LYS A 262 6.57 60.27 31.08
N LEU A 263 7.31 61.09 31.83
CA LEU A 263 8.64 60.75 32.35
C LEU A 263 8.57 59.68 33.44
N ASP A 264 7.59 59.76 34.36
CA ASP A 264 7.42 58.79 35.44
C ASP A 264 7.11 57.40 34.88
N THR A 265 6.20 57.29 33.91
CA THR A 265 5.89 56.03 33.20
C THR A 265 7.06 55.49 32.38
N GLN A 266 7.84 56.34 31.70
CA GLN A 266 9.10 55.93 31.06
C GLN A 266 10.12 55.41 32.07
N SER A 267 10.25 56.05 33.25
CA SER A 267 11.14 55.58 34.32
C SER A 267 10.72 54.21 34.88
N LEU A 268 9.41 53.96 34.94
CA LEU A 268 8.84 52.70 35.43
C LEU A 268 9.01 51.58 34.39
N PHE A 269 8.87 51.89 33.10
CA PHE A 269 9.23 50.97 32.01
C PHE A 269 10.72 50.61 32.03
N ILE A 270 11.62 51.59 32.23
CA ILE A 270 13.07 51.33 32.37
C ILE A 270 13.37 50.47 33.61
N LYS A 271 12.76 50.75 34.76
CA LYS A 271 12.88 49.92 35.98
C LYS A 271 12.39 48.49 35.75
N ASN A 272 11.29 48.30 35.04
CA ASN A 272 10.77 46.97 34.70
C ASN A 272 11.67 46.23 33.70
N ASN A 273 12.23 46.90 32.70
CA ASN A 273 13.22 46.30 31.81
C ASN A 273 14.48 45.87 32.56
N ILE A 274 14.95 46.64 33.54
CA ILE A 274 16.07 46.25 34.43
C ILE A 274 15.72 44.99 35.25
N LYS A 275 14.48 44.88 35.77
CA LYS A 275 14.00 43.65 36.44
C LYS A 275 14.00 42.45 35.47
N ILE A 276 13.46 42.64 34.26
CA ILE A 276 13.39 41.60 33.21
C ILE A 276 14.80 41.14 32.82
N SER A 277 15.75 42.04 32.60
CA SER A 277 17.14 41.67 32.27
C SER A 277 17.86 40.95 33.42
N LYS A 278 17.55 41.26 34.68
CA LYS A 278 18.05 40.47 35.84
C LYS A 278 17.50 39.04 35.81
N ILE A 279 16.20 38.87 35.59
CA ILE A 279 15.55 37.55 35.47
C ILE A 279 16.12 36.77 34.29
N GLN A 280 16.29 37.42 33.13
CA GLN A 280 16.90 36.82 31.94
C GLN A 280 18.34 36.34 32.21
N ASN A 281 19.15 37.12 32.93
CA ASN A 281 20.52 36.70 33.30
C ASN A 281 20.51 35.47 34.21
N ILE A 282 19.62 35.42 35.22
CA ILE A 282 19.49 34.26 36.13
C ILE A 282 19.08 33.01 35.34
N ILE A 283 18.09 33.12 34.45
CA ILE A 283 17.66 32.03 33.56
C ILE A 283 18.81 31.59 32.64
N LEU A 284 19.59 32.53 32.11
CA LEU A 284 20.70 32.25 31.20
C LEU A 284 21.88 31.56 31.93
N GLU A 285 22.15 31.90 33.18
CA GLU A 285 23.08 31.17 34.05
C GLU A 285 22.57 29.76 34.39
N TYR A 286 21.28 29.60 34.71
CA TYR A 286 20.67 28.29 34.95
C TYR A 286 20.76 27.39 33.71
N ILE A 287 20.47 27.94 32.51
CA ILE A 287 20.61 27.22 31.24
C ILE A 287 22.07 26.84 30.97
N LYS A 288 23.04 27.75 31.20
CA LYS A 288 24.48 27.43 31.11
C LYS A 288 24.86 26.29 32.06
N LYS A 289 24.44 26.34 33.32
CA LYS A 289 24.72 25.30 34.34
C LYS A 289 24.10 23.96 33.97
N LYS A 290 22.87 23.95 33.43
CA LYS A 290 22.21 22.76 32.88
C LYS A 290 22.93 22.20 31.63
N LEU A 291 23.47 23.07 30.77
CA LEU A 291 24.25 22.69 29.59
C LEU A 291 25.62 22.12 29.98
N GLU A 292 26.30 22.66 30.99
CA GLU A 292 27.54 22.06 31.52
C GLU A 292 27.30 20.69 32.17
N ASN A 293 26.22 20.54 32.94
CA ASN A 293 25.84 19.24 33.49
C ASN A 293 25.49 18.25 32.37
N ALA A 294 24.77 18.68 31.33
CA ALA A 294 24.52 17.84 30.15
C ALA A 294 25.82 17.43 29.43
N LYS A 295 26.80 18.34 29.30
CA LYS A 295 28.13 18.02 28.73
C LYS A 295 28.91 17.02 29.60
N LYS A 296 28.88 17.15 30.93
CA LYS A 296 29.50 16.20 31.87
C LYS A 296 28.85 14.82 31.73
N ASN A 297 27.53 14.75 31.71
CA ASN A 297 26.79 13.50 31.52
C ASN A 297 27.08 12.85 30.16
N LEU A 298 27.15 13.65 29.08
CA LEU A 298 27.58 13.18 27.74
C LEU A 298 29.03 12.67 27.72
N SER A 299 29.94 13.25 28.52
CA SER A 299 31.34 12.80 28.58
C SER A 299 31.54 11.43 29.25
N HIS A 300 30.54 10.92 29.96
CA HIS A 300 30.53 9.56 30.50
C HIS A 300 29.94 8.51 29.55
N ILE A 301 29.36 8.90 28.41
CA ILE A 301 28.93 7.95 27.39
C ILE A 301 30.16 7.50 26.58
N PRO A 302 30.54 6.21 26.59
CA PRO A 302 31.70 5.74 25.84
C PRO A 302 31.42 5.85 24.34
N ILE A 303 32.19 6.70 23.65
CA ILE A 303 32.09 6.88 22.20
C ILE A 303 32.23 5.50 21.52
N PRO A 304 31.20 5.04 20.76
CA PRO A 304 31.29 3.76 20.06
C PRO A 304 32.47 3.78 19.08
N LYS A 305 33.38 2.82 19.19
CA LYS A 305 34.55 2.71 18.30
C LYS A 305 34.10 2.72 16.82
N ASN A 306 34.89 3.38 15.97
CA ASN A 306 34.67 3.61 14.52
C ASN A 306 34.13 2.42 13.69
N ALA A 307 34.24 1.17 14.16
CA ALA A 307 33.62 0.00 13.53
C ALA A 307 32.09 0.13 13.40
N LYS A 308 31.37 0.43 14.49
CA LYS A 308 29.89 0.48 14.46
C LYS A 308 29.37 1.58 13.53
N GLN A 309 30.08 2.70 13.44
CA GLN A 309 29.70 3.77 12.52
C GLN A 309 29.87 3.37 11.05
N ARG A 310 30.83 2.49 10.71
CA ARG A 310 30.94 1.91 9.37
C ARG A 310 29.84 0.89 9.09
N GLU A 311 29.49 0.05 10.07
CA GLU A 311 28.37 -0.91 9.95
C GLU A 311 27.06 -0.20 9.62
N TYR A 312 26.74 0.92 10.30
CA TYR A 312 25.57 1.73 9.97
C TYR A 312 25.66 2.41 8.59
N MET A 313 26.83 2.90 8.17
CA MET A 313 26.99 3.46 6.82
C MET A 313 26.79 2.43 5.71
N ILE A 314 27.32 1.20 5.88
CA ILE A 314 27.12 0.10 4.92
C ILE A 314 25.63 -0.30 4.84
N LEU A 315 24.91 -0.30 5.97
CA LEU A 315 23.47 -0.56 5.99
C LEU A 315 22.66 0.54 5.27
N ILE A 316 23.07 1.81 5.44
CA ILE A 316 22.49 2.95 4.71
C ILE A 316 22.76 2.82 3.21
N GLU A 317 23.98 2.47 2.80
CA GLU A 317 24.32 2.25 1.39
C GLU A 317 23.55 1.07 0.77
N LYS A 318 23.38 -0.05 1.49
CA LYS A 318 22.56 -1.19 1.05
C LYS A 318 21.09 -0.78 0.84
N THR A 319 20.48 -0.09 1.81
CA THR A 319 19.08 0.35 1.70
C THR A 319 18.86 1.40 0.60
N ILE A 320 19.82 2.30 0.36
CA ILE A 320 19.79 3.24 -0.77
C ILE A 320 19.86 2.48 -2.12
N TYR A 321 20.74 1.48 -2.24
CA TYR A 321 20.85 0.66 -3.45
C TYR A 321 19.56 -0.13 -3.73
N GLU A 322 18.96 -0.74 -2.69
CA GLU A 322 17.67 -1.42 -2.78
C GLU A 322 16.54 -0.47 -3.21
N GLN A 323 16.51 0.75 -2.66
CA GLN A 323 15.55 1.80 -3.05
C GLN A 323 15.69 2.18 -4.54
N TYR A 324 16.92 2.35 -5.05
CA TYR A 324 17.15 2.60 -6.48
C TYR A 324 16.69 1.44 -7.37
N ASN A 325 16.94 0.19 -6.96
CA ASN A 325 16.52 -1.01 -7.69
C ASN A 325 14.98 -1.12 -7.75
N ILE A 326 14.30 -0.88 -6.62
CA ILE A 326 12.83 -0.83 -6.55
C ILE A 326 12.28 0.30 -7.45
N HIS A 327 12.88 1.50 -7.40
CA HIS A 327 12.46 2.62 -8.24
C HIS A 327 12.63 2.33 -9.74
N PHE A 328 13.75 1.70 -10.14
CA PHE A 328 13.99 1.28 -11.52
C PHE A 328 12.97 0.22 -11.98
N ARG A 329 12.68 -0.79 -11.16
CA ARG A 329 11.65 -1.80 -11.44
C ARG A 329 10.26 -1.16 -11.60
N HIS A 330 9.89 -0.24 -10.72
CA HIS A 330 8.64 0.51 -10.80
C HIS A 330 8.55 1.37 -12.07
N ALA A 331 9.62 2.07 -12.45
CA ALA A 331 9.69 2.82 -13.69
C ALA A 331 9.53 1.92 -14.93
N SER A 332 10.22 0.77 -14.96
CA SER A 332 10.09 -0.23 -16.02
C SER A 332 8.65 -0.73 -16.16
N LEU A 333 8.03 -1.18 -15.06
CA LEU A 333 6.63 -1.61 -15.02
C LEU A 333 5.66 -0.52 -15.49
N LYS A 334 5.90 0.76 -15.14
CA LYS A 334 5.11 1.89 -15.62
C LYS A 334 5.19 2.07 -17.14
N THR A 335 6.35 1.85 -17.77
CA THR A 335 6.46 1.88 -19.24
C THR A 335 5.76 0.69 -19.91
N ILE A 336 5.83 -0.50 -19.32
CA ILE A 336 5.15 -1.71 -19.82
C ILE A 336 3.63 -1.52 -19.73
N LEU A 337 3.12 -1.01 -18.60
CA LEU A 337 1.71 -0.65 -18.43
C LEU A 337 1.23 0.35 -19.50
N HIS A 338 2.06 1.35 -19.84
CA HIS A 338 1.74 2.31 -20.90
C HIS A 338 1.68 1.66 -22.28
N LYS A 339 2.65 0.78 -22.62
CA LYS A 339 2.63 0.01 -23.87
C LYS A 339 1.38 -0.88 -23.98
N ILE A 340 0.97 -1.53 -22.88
CA ILE A 340 -0.24 -2.36 -22.83
C ILE A 340 -1.50 -1.50 -23.01
N ARG A 341 -1.59 -0.34 -22.33
CA ARG A 341 -2.72 0.59 -22.50
C ARG A 341 -2.84 1.10 -23.94
N LEU A 342 -1.73 1.41 -24.61
CA LEU A 342 -1.72 1.77 -26.03
C LEU A 342 -2.22 0.62 -26.91
N LYS A 343 -1.72 -0.62 -26.73
CA LYS A 343 -2.22 -1.79 -27.47
C LYS A 343 -3.73 -2.01 -27.26
N ILE A 344 -4.25 -1.84 -26.04
CA ILE A 344 -5.69 -1.94 -25.73
C ILE A 344 -6.49 -0.83 -26.41
N ASN A 345 -6.00 0.42 -26.42
CA ASN A 345 -6.71 1.53 -27.05
C ASN A 345 -6.74 1.41 -28.58
N LEU A 346 -5.65 0.94 -29.20
CA LEU A 346 -5.62 0.58 -30.62
C LEU A 346 -6.63 -0.54 -30.94
N ALA A 347 -6.67 -1.61 -30.12
CA ALA A 347 -7.64 -2.69 -30.29
C ALA A 347 -9.10 -2.19 -30.17
N LYS A 348 -9.39 -1.28 -29.23
CA LYS A 348 -10.71 -0.61 -29.12
C LYS A 348 -11.04 0.26 -30.33
N HIS A 349 -10.06 0.94 -30.90
CA HIS A 349 -10.24 1.73 -32.13
C HIS A 349 -10.58 0.82 -33.32
N PHE A 350 -9.80 -0.26 -33.53
CA PHE A 350 -10.10 -1.24 -34.57
C PHE A 350 -11.47 -1.92 -34.36
N LEU A 351 -11.87 -2.21 -33.12
CA LEU A 351 -13.21 -2.73 -32.81
C LEU A 351 -14.29 -1.76 -33.29
N LYS A 352 -14.25 -0.48 -32.88
CA LYS A 352 -15.21 0.55 -33.31
C LYS A 352 -15.26 0.73 -34.84
N LEU A 353 -14.12 0.65 -35.51
CA LEU A 353 -14.02 0.76 -36.96
C LEU A 353 -14.67 -0.46 -37.64
N ILE A 354 -14.44 -1.67 -37.14
CA ILE A 354 -15.07 -2.90 -37.62
C ILE A 354 -16.58 -2.87 -37.35
N GLU A 355 -17.03 -2.49 -36.15
CA GLU A 355 -18.46 -2.32 -35.82
C GLU A 355 -19.17 -1.33 -36.75
N SER A 356 -18.51 -0.20 -37.07
CA SER A 356 -19.05 0.82 -37.99
C SER A 356 -19.17 0.30 -39.42
N LYS A 357 -18.16 -0.42 -39.91
CA LYS A 357 -18.20 -1.06 -41.24
C LYS A 357 -19.24 -2.17 -41.31
N ILE A 358 -19.37 -3.00 -40.27
CA ILE A 358 -20.42 -4.01 -40.14
C ILE A 358 -21.81 -3.37 -40.15
N ARG A 359 -22.01 -2.24 -39.46
CA ARG A 359 -23.27 -1.48 -39.46
C ARG A 359 -23.63 -0.98 -40.87
N ALA A 360 -22.67 -0.39 -41.60
CA ALA A 360 -22.89 0.05 -42.97
C ALA A 360 -23.28 -1.11 -43.93
N VAL A 361 -22.70 -2.30 -43.74
CA VAL A 361 -23.09 -3.52 -44.47
C VAL A 361 -24.50 -3.97 -44.09
N PHE A 362 -24.87 -3.95 -42.80
CA PHE A 362 -26.23 -4.29 -42.38
C PHE A 362 -27.29 -3.30 -42.88
N GLU A 363 -27.02 -1.99 -42.84
CA GLU A 363 -27.91 -0.96 -43.41
C GLU A 363 -28.16 -1.21 -44.90
N THR A 364 -27.10 -1.47 -45.67
CA THR A 364 -27.19 -1.60 -47.13
C THR A 364 -27.83 -2.93 -47.56
N ILE A 365 -27.62 -4.01 -46.81
CA ILE A 365 -28.36 -5.27 -46.97
C ILE A 365 -29.84 -5.09 -46.58
N TYR A 366 -30.14 -4.32 -45.53
CA TYR A 366 -31.51 -4.02 -45.13
C TYR A 366 -32.24 -3.19 -46.20
N ASP A 367 -31.61 -2.14 -46.71
CA ASP A 367 -32.13 -1.33 -47.82
C ASP A 367 -32.38 -2.19 -49.06
N LEU A 368 -31.41 -3.02 -49.47
CA LEU A 368 -31.57 -3.93 -50.62
C LEU A 368 -32.74 -4.89 -50.42
N LYS A 369 -32.83 -5.53 -49.25
CA LYS A 369 -33.92 -6.45 -48.87
C LYS A 369 -35.26 -5.74 -48.83
N TYR A 370 -35.34 -4.52 -48.31
CA TYR A 370 -36.56 -3.73 -48.24
C TYR A 370 -37.07 -3.39 -49.64
N ASN A 371 -36.21 -2.80 -50.49
CA ASN A 371 -36.56 -2.45 -51.87
C ASN A 371 -36.98 -3.69 -52.68
N ALA A 372 -36.26 -4.81 -52.57
CA ALA A 372 -36.63 -6.08 -53.21
C ALA A 372 -37.97 -6.65 -52.67
N THR A 373 -38.26 -6.51 -51.37
CA THR A 373 -39.53 -6.97 -50.79
C THR A 373 -40.71 -6.11 -51.26
N CYS A 374 -40.54 -4.79 -51.39
CA CYS A 374 -41.56 -3.91 -51.94
C CYS A 374 -41.88 -4.26 -53.40
N LEU A 375 -40.85 -4.46 -54.24
CA LEU A 375 -40.99 -4.90 -55.63
C LEU A 375 -41.75 -6.24 -55.75
N LEU A 376 -41.49 -7.19 -54.85
CA LEU A 376 -42.08 -8.54 -54.92
C LEU A 376 -43.47 -8.69 -54.27
N LYS A 377 -43.82 -7.85 -53.28
CA LYS A 377 -45.09 -7.99 -52.53
C LYS A 377 -46.12 -6.90 -52.80
N TYR A 378 -45.71 -5.67 -53.08
CA TYR A 378 -46.59 -4.52 -53.19
C TYR A 378 -46.12 -3.56 -54.29
N PRO A 379 -46.30 -3.90 -55.59
CA PRO A 379 -45.89 -3.03 -56.69
C PRO A 379 -46.45 -1.61 -56.55
N TYR A 380 -47.74 -1.48 -56.19
CA TYR A 380 -48.43 -0.20 -55.95
C TYR A 380 -47.90 0.65 -54.77
N SER A 381 -46.90 0.17 -54.00
CA SER A 381 -46.32 0.92 -52.88
C SER A 381 -45.28 1.97 -53.31
N ARG A 382 -44.70 1.85 -54.52
CA ARG A 382 -43.85 2.87 -55.15
C ARG A 382 -44.08 2.89 -56.65
N TRP A 383 -44.94 3.79 -57.11
CA TRP A 383 -45.30 3.98 -58.50
C TRP A 383 -44.08 4.21 -59.40
N ASP A 384 -43.10 4.97 -58.90
CA ASP A 384 -41.81 5.29 -59.52
C ASP A 384 -41.01 4.04 -59.98
N LEU A 385 -41.19 2.90 -59.31
CA LEU A 385 -40.54 1.62 -59.64
C LEU A 385 -41.39 0.71 -60.55
N ILE A 386 -42.69 0.98 -60.71
CA ILE A 386 -43.58 0.22 -61.62
C ILE A 386 -43.33 0.65 -63.08
N THR A 387 -43.03 1.94 -63.29
CA THR A 387 -42.74 2.51 -64.61
C THR A 387 -41.34 2.17 -65.14
N MET A 388 -40.45 1.64 -64.30
CA MET A 388 -39.11 1.23 -64.71
C MET A 388 -39.12 -0.11 -65.44
N SER A 389 -38.35 -0.20 -66.53
CA SER A 389 -38.01 -1.47 -67.15
C SER A 389 -37.19 -2.35 -66.19
N CYS A 390 -37.17 -3.65 -66.41
CA CYS A 390 -36.36 -4.58 -65.60
C CYS A 390 -34.88 -4.17 -65.55
N ILE A 391 -34.35 -3.58 -66.62
CA ILE A 391 -32.96 -3.10 -66.71
C ILE A 391 -32.74 -1.91 -65.76
N GLU A 392 -33.67 -0.95 -65.72
CA GLU A 392 -33.59 0.21 -64.82
C GLU A 392 -33.72 -0.19 -63.35
N VAL A 393 -34.57 -1.17 -63.04
CA VAL A 393 -34.66 -1.76 -61.67
C VAL A 393 -33.33 -2.43 -61.27
N PHE A 394 -32.68 -3.16 -62.18
CA PHE A 394 -31.34 -3.73 -61.91
C PHE A 394 -30.27 -2.64 -61.72
N ILE A 395 -30.33 -1.55 -62.49
CA ILE A 395 -29.42 -0.39 -62.31
C ILE A 395 -29.68 0.28 -60.95
N PHE A 396 -30.93 0.49 -60.55
CA PHE A 396 -31.28 1.07 -59.24
C PHE A 396 -30.79 0.21 -58.06
N LEU A 397 -30.95 -1.11 -58.13
CA LEU A 397 -30.42 -2.03 -57.10
C LEU A 397 -28.88 -2.06 -57.09
N ARG A 398 -28.23 -1.96 -58.26
CA ARG A 398 -26.78 -1.80 -58.37
C ARG A 398 -26.29 -0.48 -57.76
N ASP A 399 -27.02 0.61 -57.95
CA ASP A 399 -26.71 1.92 -57.37
C ASP A 399 -26.81 1.92 -55.83
N ILE A 400 -27.76 1.16 -55.25
CA ILE A 400 -27.83 0.93 -53.80
C ILE A 400 -26.57 0.21 -53.31
N LEU A 401 -26.12 -0.83 -54.03
CA LEU A 401 -24.88 -1.55 -53.69
C LEU A 401 -23.63 -0.67 -53.83
N ILE A 402 -23.53 0.15 -54.89
CA ILE A 402 -22.42 1.08 -55.09
C ILE A 402 -22.40 2.16 -54.00
N LYS A 403 -23.55 2.75 -53.67
CA LYS A 403 -23.66 3.71 -52.54
C LYS A 403 -23.30 3.05 -51.20
N GLY A 404 -23.62 1.76 -51.04
CA GLY A 404 -23.23 0.97 -49.87
C GLY A 404 -21.73 0.70 -49.79
N GLN A 405 -21.08 0.38 -50.90
CA GLN A 405 -19.62 0.23 -50.98
C GLN A 405 -18.92 1.55 -50.66
N ILE A 406 -19.39 2.67 -51.22
CA ILE A 406 -18.85 4.01 -50.94
C ILE A 406 -18.99 4.37 -49.45
N LYS A 407 -20.13 4.03 -48.80
CA LYS A 407 -20.27 4.14 -47.34
C LYS A 407 -19.23 3.29 -46.59
N PHE A 408 -19.04 2.03 -46.98
CA PHE A 408 -18.11 1.08 -46.33
C PHE A 408 -16.63 1.49 -46.46
N GLU A 409 -16.27 2.13 -47.57
CA GLU A 409 -14.93 2.65 -47.82
C GLU A 409 -14.68 3.95 -47.04
N ASN A 410 -15.65 4.89 -47.05
CA ASN A 410 -15.50 6.24 -46.48
C ASN A 410 -15.90 6.39 -44.99
N TYR A 411 -16.16 5.31 -44.26
CA TYR A 411 -16.51 5.37 -42.83
C TYR A 411 -15.29 5.70 -41.94
N VAL A 412 -14.90 6.98 -41.92
CA VAL A 412 -13.95 7.55 -40.96
C VAL A 412 -14.63 7.73 -39.61
N VAL A 413 -14.02 7.23 -38.54
CA VAL A 413 -14.50 7.42 -37.18
C VAL A 413 -13.75 8.59 -36.56
N GLU A 414 -14.41 9.74 -36.40
CA GLU A 414 -13.83 10.86 -35.64
C GLU A 414 -13.62 10.45 -34.17
N SER A 415 -12.36 10.34 -33.76
CA SER A 415 -11.98 9.97 -32.40
C SER A 415 -11.83 11.22 -31.52
N THR A 416 -12.73 11.38 -30.55
CA THR A 416 -12.80 12.53 -29.63
C THR A 416 -11.74 12.53 -28.51
N GLU A 417 -10.81 11.58 -28.51
CA GLU A 417 -9.68 11.51 -27.57
C GLU A 417 -8.39 11.36 -28.38
N SER A 418 -7.37 12.15 -28.06
CA SER A 418 -6.17 12.31 -28.88
C SER A 418 -5.27 11.07 -28.90
N ILE A 419 -5.31 10.35 -30.02
CA ILE A 419 -4.18 9.53 -30.46
C ILE A 419 -3.10 10.50 -30.96
N PRO A 420 -1.82 10.38 -30.56
CA PRO A 420 -0.78 11.30 -31.05
C PRO A 420 -0.52 11.13 -32.55
N ASP A 421 -0.46 12.24 -33.29
CA ASP A 421 -0.37 12.33 -34.77
C ASP A 421 0.98 11.88 -35.38
N LYS A 422 1.53 10.76 -34.91
CA LYS A 422 2.82 10.21 -35.35
C LYS A 422 2.75 8.72 -35.64
N LEU A 423 1.89 8.34 -36.59
CA LEU A 423 2.01 7.07 -37.33
C LEU A 423 1.31 7.04 -38.71
N GLU A 424 0.77 8.16 -39.21
CA GLU A 424 0.20 8.27 -40.57
C GLU A 424 1.28 8.35 -41.68
N SER A 425 2.22 7.40 -41.72
CA SER A 425 3.26 7.36 -42.76
C SER A 425 3.83 5.97 -43.08
N THR A 426 3.10 4.89 -42.78
CA THR A 426 3.44 3.53 -43.27
C THR A 426 2.25 2.85 -43.94
N SER A 427 1.96 3.22 -45.18
CA SER A 427 1.26 2.33 -46.11
C SER A 427 2.16 1.14 -46.46
N ASN A 428 1.55 -0.03 -46.70
CA ASN A 428 2.21 -1.31 -47.01
C ASN A 428 3.04 -1.94 -45.87
N ILE A 429 2.35 -2.61 -44.93
CA ILE A 429 2.89 -3.81 -44.28
C ILE A 429 1.98 -4.98 -44.67
N LYS A 430 2.56 -6.03 -45.27
CA LYS A 430 1.87 -7.29 -45.53
C LYS A 430 1.83 -8.14 -44.26
N GLU A 431 0.74 -8.91 -44.14
CA GLU A 431 0.66 -10.29 -43.65
C GLU A 431 1.54 -10.73 -42.44
N ASN A 432 0.85 -11.26 -41.42
CA ASN A 432 1.35 -11.97 -40.23
C ASN A 432 2.14 -11.17 -39.16
N PRO A 433 1.61 -11.07 -37.92
CA PRO A 433 2.44 -10.89 -36.74
C PRO A 433 3.10 -12.24 -36.38
N ASN A 434 4.42 -12.35 -36.55
CA ASN A 434 5.19 -13.55 -36.20
C ASN A 434 5.28 -13.74 -34.67
N VAL A 435 5.40 -14.98 -34.20
CA VAL A 435 5.21 -15.36 -32.77
C VAL A 435 6.52 -15.29 -31.96
N GLU A 436 7.36 -14.28 -32.21
CA GLU A 436 8.76 -14.25 -31.74
C GLU A 436 8.99 -13.32 -30.53
N ASP A 437 8.02 -12.49 -30.14
CA ASP A 437 8.09 -11.54 -29.01
C ASP A 437 8.01 -12.20 -27.60
N ILE A 438 7.94 -13.54 -27.51
CA ILE A 438 7.67 -14.29 -26.26
C ILE A 438 8.94 -14.59 -25.44
N ASP A 439 10.08 -14.84 -26.09
CA ASP A 439 11.29 -15.35 -25.42
C ASP A 439 11.91 -14.38 -24.40
N LEU A 440 11.67 -13.07 -24.55
CA LEU A 440 12.20 -12.05 -23.63
C LEU A 440 11.65 -12.19 -22.20
N ILE A 441 10.51 -12.87 -22.01
CA ILE A 441 9.92 -13.13 -20.69
C ILE A 441 10.66 -14.28 -19.99
N MET A 442 11.08 -15.31 -20.72
CA MET A 442 11.69 -16.51 -20.14
C MET A 442 13.10 -16.24 -19.59
N PHE A 443 13.86 -15.34 -20.22
CA PHE A 443 15.23 -15.03 -19.82
C PHE A 443 15.32 -14.43 -18.40
N ILE A 444 14.41 -13.52 -18.04
CA ILE A 444 14.42 -12.82 -16.74
C ILE A 444 14.10 -13.79 -15.58
N THR A 445 13.27 -14.81 -15.83
CA THR A 445 12.76 -15.69 -14.76
C THR A 445 13.73 -16.77 -14.25
N LYS A 446 14.88 -16.99 -14.91
CA LYS A 446 15.65 -18.23 -14.72
C LYS A 446 17.04 -18.08 -14.07
N GLU A 447 17.63 -16.89 -14.05
CA GLU A 447 19.07 -16.71 -13.75
C GLU A 447 19.38 -16.03 -12.39
N SER A 448 18.37 -15.73 -11.54
CA SER A 448 18.57 -14.92 -10.32
C SER A 448 17.87 -15.43 -9.04
N LEU A 449 17.43 -16.70 -9.00
CA LEU A 449 16.56 -17.20 -7.91
C LEU A 449 17.03 -18.50 -7.22
N SER A 450 18.29 -18.91 -7.40
CA SER A 450 18.77 -20.20 -6.86
C SER A 450 20.23 -20.19 -6.37
N LYS A 451 20.47 -19.53 -5.22
CA LYS A 451 21.36 -20.02 -4.13
C LYS A 451 21.39 -19.14 -2.86
N GLU A 452 21.37 -17.82 -3.01
CA GLU A 452 21.79 -16.90 -1.93
C GLU A 452 20.77 -16.73 -0.77
N ILE A 453 19.47 -16.90 -1.04
CA ILE A 453 18.38 -16.64 -0.07
C ILE A 453 18.29 -17.71 1.05
N LEU A 454 18.92 -18.88 0.88
CA LEU A 454 18.76 -19.99 1.82
C LEU A 454 19.59 -19.87 3.10
N ASP A 455 20.69 -19.09 3.09
CA ASP A 455 21.62 -18.99 4.22
C ASP A 455 21.35 -17.77 5.14
N GLU A 456 20.85 -16.64 4.63
CA GLU A 456 20.53 -15.46 5.46
C GLU A 456 19.39 -15.72 6.47
N THR A 457 18.47 -16.65 6.18
CA THR A 457 17.29 -16.91 7.03
C THR A 457 17.61 -17.49 8.42
N LYS A 458 18.81 -18.03 8.64
CA LYS A 458 19.22 -18.65 9.92
C LYS A 458 19.80 -17.68 10.95
N GLN A 459 19.97 -16.39 10.63
CA GLN A 459 20.58 -15.42 11.55
C GLN A 459 19.57 -14.53 12.30
N ILE A 460 18.30 -14.52 11.88
CA ILE A 460 17.30 -13.55 12.36
C ILE A 460 16.66 -13.97 13.70
N GLU A 461 16.55 -15.27 13.99
CA GLU A 461 15.85 -15.78 15.19
C GLU A 461 16.55 -15.46 16.54
N ASN A 462 17.79 -14.95 16.52
CA ASN A 462 18.59 -14.71 17.74
C ASN A 462 18.49 -13.28 18.33
N LEU A 463 17.53 -12.45 17.88
CA LEU A 463 17.51 -11.00 18.20
C LEU A 463 16.31 -10.48 19.00
N ASP A 464 15.21 -11.23 19.11
CA ASP A 464 13.97 -10.74 19.74
C ASP A 464 13.88 -10.98 21.27
N GLU A 465 14.71 -11.83 21.87
CA GLU A 465 14.68 -12.17 23.32
C GLU A 465 15.12 -11.03 24.29
N LYS A 466 15.34 -9.80 23.85
CA LYS A 466 15.95 -8.73 24.69
C LYS A 466 15.20 -7.39 24.70
N LYS A 467 13.87 -7.42 24.85
CA LYS A 467 13.03 -6.21 25.00
C LYS A 467 11.98 -6.24 26.13
N GLU A 468 12.17 -7.07 27.17
CA GLU A 468 11.36 -7.00 28.40
C GLU A 468 12.21 -6.72 29.65
N THR A 469 12.53 -5.44 29.87
CA THR A 469 12.80 -4.86 31.21
C THR A 469 12.87 -3.33 31.08
N PHE A 470 11.90 -2.61 31.64
CA PHE A 470 12.12 -1.51 32.60
C PHE A 470 10.74 -0.98 33.06
N ILE A 471 10.54 -0.93 34.36
CA ILE A 471 9.27 -0.60 35.04
C ILE A 471 9.50 0.62 35.93
N GLU A 472 8.43 1.39 36.16
CA GLU A 472 8.25 2.44 37.17
C GLU A 472 9.18 3.67 37.17
N ASN A 473 8.55 4.84 37.35
CA ASN A 473 9.14 6.10 37.82
C ASN A 473 7.99 7.06 38.17
N SER A 474 7.31 6.81 39.29
CA SER A 474 6.13 7.57 39.75
C SER A 474 6.39 8.58 40.88
N GLU A 475 7.59 8.57 41.48
CA GLU A 475 7.90 9.28 42.72
C GLU A 475 8.47 10.71 42.54
N ILE A 476 8.60 11.20 41.30
CA ILE A 476 9.31 12.45 41.00
C ILE A 476 8.45 13.73 41.19
N ASN A 477 7.13 13.59 41.35
CA ASN A 477 6.22 14.75 41.35
C ASN A 477 6.05 15.47 42.71
N GLU A 478 6.33 14.83 43.85
CA GLU A 478 6.07 15.46 45.17
C GLU A 478 7.18 16.46 45.56
N THR A 479 8.45 16.16 45.27
CA THR A 479 9.62 16.99 45.66
C THR A 479 9.70 18.36 44.97
N ILE A 480 8.81 18.66 44.02
CA ILE A 480 8.73 19.97 43.37
C ILE A 480 7.80 20.93 44.14
N SER A 481 6.86 20.41 44.94
CA SER A 481 5.83 21.24 45.58
C SER A 481 6.32 21.97 46.84
N GLU A 482 7.18 21.35 47.65
CA GLU A 482 7.61 21.93 48.93
C GLU A 482 8.59 23.10 48.74
N HIS A 483 9.59 22.91 47.87
CA HIS A 483 10.68 23.86 47.67
C HIS A 483 10.25 25.22 47.07
N PHE A 484 9.02 25.30 46.54
CA PHE A 484 8.43 26.52 45.95
C PHE A 484 7.59 27.34 46.96
N VAL A 485 7.30 26.80 48.15
CA VAL A 485 6.46 27.46 49.16
C VAL A 485 7.29 28.20 50.21
N GLU A 486 8.42 27.64 50.65
CA GLU A 486 9.29 28.28 51.65
C GLU A 486 9.85 29.63 51.16
N THR A 487 10.31 29.70 49.90
CA THR A 487 11.00 30.88 49.34
C THR A 487 10.12 32.10 49.06
N ILE A 488 8.82 32.04 49.35
CA ILE A 488 7.89 33.18 49.28
C ILE A 488 7.66 33.80 50.69
N SER A 489 8.09 33.12 51.76
CA SER A 489 7.65 33.43 53.14
C SER A 489 8.56 34.37 53.93
N GLU A 490 9.81 34.63 53.50
CA GLU A 490 10.81 35.32 54.33
C GLU A 490 10.96 36.84 54.08
N ASP A 491 10.69 37.34 52.87
CA ASP A 491 10.90 38.76 52.50
C ASP A 491 9.65 39.65 52.76
N ASN A 492 9.15 39.63 54.00
CA ASN A 492 8.19 40.65 54.48
C ASN A 492 8.94 41.97 54.75
N VAL A 493 8.83 42.94 53.85
CA VAL A 493 9.32 44.32 54.04
C VAL A 493 8.13 45.29 54.06
N ASP A 494 7.91 45.91 55.22
CA ASP A 494 6.87 46.91 55.45
C ASP A 494 6.86 48.03 54.40
N PHE A 495 5.68 48.33 53.87
CA PHE A 495 5.35 49.66 53.37
C PHE A 495 3.95 50.07 53.82
N ASN A 496 3.90 50.72 54.98
CA ASN A 496 2.75 51.50 55.40
C ASN A 496 2.42 52.54 54.32
N LEU A 497 1.16 52.59 53.91
CA LEU A 497 0.61 53.61 53.02
C LEU A 497 -0.60 54.22 53.71
N GLU A 498 -0.39 55.40 54.30
CA GLU A 498 -1.40 56.09 55.12
C GLU A 498 -2.63 56.45 54.28
N ASN A 499 -3.81 56.11 54.82
CA ASN A 499 -5.07 56.18 54.12
C ASN A 499 -5.64 57.61 54.17
N ASN A 500 -5.18 58.49 53.28
CA ASN A 500 -5.63 59.88 53.17
C ASN A 500 -6.48 60.09 51.90
N ASN A 501 -7.78 59.87 52.03
CA ASN A 501 -8.81 60.31 51.08
C ASN A 501 -10.00 60.86 51.88
N GLU A 502 -9.89 62.13 52.31
CA GLU A 502 -11.04 62.84 52.86
C GLU A 502 -12.06 63.16 51.75
N LEU A 503 -13.26 62.64 51.99
CA LEU A 503 -14.57 63.21 51.68
C LEU A 503 -14.60 64.52 50.87
N SER A 504 -15.22 64.44 49.70
CA SER A 504 -16.20 65.45 49.28
C SER A 504 -17.58 64.81 49.17
N LYS A 505 -18.47 65.20 50.08
CA LYS A 505 -19.93 65.13 49.94
C LYS A 505 -20.44 66.36 49.11
N ASP A 506 -21.71 66.76 48.97
CA ASP A 506 -23.02 66.36 49.56
C ASP A 506 -24.14 66.46 48.48
N ASP A 507 -25.18 65.61 48.41
CA ASP A 507 -25.25 64.19 48.85
C ASP A 507 -26.02 63.29 47.81
N GLU A 508 -27.35 63.11 47.64
CA GLU A 508 -28.56 63.37 48.44
C GLU A 508 -29.75 62.39 48.07
N ASN A 509 -30.90 62.86 47.54
CA ASN A 509 -32.23 62.17 47.43
C ASN A 509 -32.56 61.55 46.03
N GLU A 510 -33.61 60.74 45.79
CA GLU A 510 -34.92 60.51 46.46
C GLU A 510 -35.42 59.07 46.12
N SER A 511 -35.68 58.17 47.06
CA SER A 511 -36.93 57.94 47.84
C SER A 511 -38.19 57.49 47.05
N VAL A 512 -38.50 56.19 47.19
CA VAL A 512 -39.84 55.57 47.37
C VAL A 512 -40.94 55.82 46.32
N PHE A 513 -41.43 54.73 45.71
CA PHE A 513 -42.87 54.41 45.70
C PHE A 513 -43.13 52.90 45.58
N ASP A 514 -44.08 52.40 46.38
CA ASP A 514 -44.66 51.06 46.24
C ASP A 514 -45.65 50.99 45.05
N ILE A 515 -45.98 49.77 44.60
CA ILE A 515 -47.37 49.28 44.49
C ILE A 515 -47.37 47.78 44.18
N ALA A 516 -48.41 47.07 44.62
CA ALA A 516 -48.66 45.65 44.32
C ALA A 516 -50.05 45.46 43.70
N GLY A 517 -50.19 44.40 42.89
CA GLY A 517 -51.38 44.07 42.10
C GLY A 517 -51.17 44.36 40.61
N GLU A 518 -51.63 43.53 39.67
CA GLU A 518 -52.38 42.25 39.80
C GLU A 518 -51.52 41.03 39.42
#